data_AF-A0A6A6ZC18-F1
#
_entry.id   AF-A0A6A6ZC18-F1
#
_cell.length_a   1.000
_cell.length_b   1.000
_cell.length_c   1.000
_cell.angle_alpha   90.00
_cell.angle_beta   90.00
_cell.angle_gamma   90.00
#
_symmetry.space_group_name_H-M   'P 1'
#
loop_
_entity.id
_entity.type
_entity.pdbx_description
1 polymer ?
#
loop_
_entity_poly.entity_id
_entity_poly.type
_entity_poly.pdbx_seq_one_letter_code
_entity_poly.pdbx_strand_id
1 'polypeptide(L)'
;MRPSSNAQTDKVLTQINEKTRQLKEGIAHDDQKLLKTRLQITWKEAEEVQFTGATAWRKSRARETYTRIQDVSEHFFLAAILVITPTHCTKKSFNNIVDGLLRIENYDPFYLNLSPTDKKFFETTAIEQGFSGNSGYLRFMRALFPQS
;
A
#
# COMPACT_ATOMS: atom_id res chain seq x y z
N MET A 1 24.00 -6.32 17.96
CA MET A 1 22.79 -7.18 18.00
C MET A 1 21.82 -6.72 16.92
N ARG A 2 21.39 -7.60 16.00
CA ARG A 2 20.26 -7.30 15.10
C ARG A 2 18.97 -7.49 15.92
N PRO A 3 18.00 -6.55 15.88
CA PRO A 3 16.72 -6.75 16.55
C PRO A 3 16.02 -8.01 15.98
N SER A 4 15.32 -8.74 16.84
CA SER A 4 14.53 -9.91 16.43
C SER A 4 13.46 -9.51 15.41
N SER A 5 13.03 -10.47 14.59
CA SER A 5 11.98 -10.26 13.57
C SER A 5 10.72 -9.63 14.16
N ASN A 6 10.39 -9.97 15.42
CA ASN A 6 9.22 -9.46 16.13
C ASN A 6 9.38 -7.96 16.43
N ALA A 7 10.52 -7.52 16.99
CA ALA A 7 10.76 -6.11 17.29
C ALA A 7 10.75 -5.21 16.04
N GLN A 8 11.20 -5.72 14.89
CA GLN A 8 11.11 -4.98 13.63
C GLN A 8 9.68 -4.92 13.09
N THR A 9 8.93 -6.02 13.25
CA THR A 9 7.50 -6.07 12.88
C THR A 9 6.69 -5.09 13.72
N ASP A 10 6.88 -5.10 15.04
CA ASP A 10 6.21 -4.19 15.98
C ASP A 10 6.51 -2.72 15.65
N LYS A 11 7.77 -2.42 15.28
CA LYS A 11 8.17 -1.08 14.85
C LYS A 11 7.42 -0.64 13.60
N VAL A 12 7.36 -1.49 12.56
CA VAL A 12 6.65 -1.15 11.32
C VAL A 12 5.15 -1.03 11.58
N LEU A 13 4.58 -1.94 12.37
CA LEU A 13 3.17 -1.89 12.76
C LEU A 13 2.84 -0.59 13.52
N THR A 14 3.71 -0.14 14.43
CA THR A 14 3.56 1.15 15.12
C THR A 14 3.53 2.32 14.13
N GLN A 15 4.39 2.31 13.11
CA GLN A 15 4.39 3.33 12.06
C GLN A 15 3.11 3.29 11.22
N ILE A 16 2.59 2.10 10.92
CA ILE A 16 1.33 1.93 10.17
C ILE A 16 0.15 2.43 11.02
N ASN A 17 0.13 2.13 12.31
CA ASN A 17 -0.90 2.62 13.25
C ASN A 17 -0.92 4.15 13.28
N GLU A 18 0.24 4.79 13.41
CA GLU A 18 0.34 6.24 13.40
C GLU A 18 -0.08 6.83 12.04
N LYS A 19 0.34 6.22 10.93
CA LYS A 19 -0.09 6.66 9.60
C LYS A 19 -1.60 6.50 9.41
N THR A 20 -2.20 5.44 9.94
CA THR A 20 -3.65 5.22 9.92
C THR A 20 -4.38 6.32 10.67
N ARG A 21 -3.89 6.69 11.86
CA ARG A 21 -4.44 7.81 12.63
C ARG A 21 -4.42 9.11 11.83
N GLN A 22 -3.33 9.39 11.11
CA GLN A 22 -3.23 10.55 10.23
C GLN A 22 -4.21 10.48 9.06
N LEU A 23 -4.36 9.31 8.43
CA LEU A 23 -5.28 9.12 7.31
C LEU A 23 -6.76 9.27 7.69
N LYS A 24 -7.12 9.07 8.97
CA LYS A 24 -8.48 9.34 9.45
C LYS A 24 -8.85 10.82 9.39
N GLU A 25 -7.87 11.71 9.37
CA GLU A 25 -8.05 13.16 9.17
C GLU A 25 -8.02 13.57 7.67
N GLY A 26 -7.81 12.61 6.76
CA GLY A 26 -7.68 12.81 5.32
C GLY A 26 -6.27 12.58 4.77
N ILE A 27 -6.12 12.55 3.45
CA ILE A 27 -4.84 12.31 2.80
C ILE A 27 -4.07 13.62 2.61
N ALA A 28 -2.99 13.77 3.38
CA ALA A 28 -2.09 14.91 3.26
C ALA A 28 -1.46 15.01 1.85
N HIS A 29 -1.15 16.24 1.42
CA HIS A 29 -0.59 16.51 0.09
C HIS A 29 0.72 15.74 -0.19
N ASP A 30 1.60 15.59 0.80
CA ASP A 30 2.83 14.82 0.62
C ASP A 30 2.58 13.31 0.54
N ASP A 31 1.56 12.81 1.23
CA ASP A 31 1.11 11.42 1.09
C ASP A 31 0.51 11.19 -0.31
N GLN A 32 -0.25 12.15 -0.86
CA GLN A 32 -0.76 12.08 -2.24
C GLN A 32 0.37 11.94 -3.27
N LYS A 33 1.47 12.71 -3.13
CA LYS A 33 2.65 12.58 -4.00
C LYS A 33 3.24 11.17 -3.95
N LEU A 34 3.39 10.61 -2.74
CA LEU A 34 3.91 9.26 -2.56
C LEU A 34 2.98 8.21 -3.16
N LEU A 35 1.67 8.36 -2.95
CA LEU A 35 0.66 7.44 -3.49
C LEU A 35 0.69 7.41 -5.00
N LYS A 36 0.79 8.56 -5.69
CA LYS A 36 0.87 8.59 -7.15
C LYS A 36 1.92 7.62 -7.69
N THR A 37 3.13 7.58 -7.12
CA THR A 37 4.16 6.62 -7.59
C THR A 37 3.88 5.19 -7.15
N ARG A 38 3.42 4.98 -5.91
CA ARG A 38 3.31 3.62 -5.34
C ARG A 38 2.07 2.87 -5.84
N LEU A 39 0.96 3.56 -6.09
CA LEU A 39 -0.23 2.97 -6.69
C LEU A 39 0.07 2.51 -8.13
N GLN A 40 0.84 3.29 -8.88
CA GLN A 40 1.33 2.88 -10.20
C GLN A 40 2.08 1.55 -10.15
N ILE A 41 2.99 1.39 -9.19
CA ILE A 41 3.77 0.15 -9.03
C ILE A 41 2.83 -1.03 -8.76
N THR A 42 1.78 -0.81 -7.96
CA THR A 42 0.86 -1.85 -7.52
C THR A 42 -0.06 -2.31 -8.65
N TRP A 43 -0.72 -1.39 -9.36
CA TRP A 43 -1.82 -1.73 -10.26
C TRP A 43 -1.60 -1.46 -11.74
N LYS A 44 -0.64 -0.60 -12.12
CA LYS A 44 -0.35 -0.40 -13.55
C LYS A 44 0.24 -1.68 -14.11
N GLU A 45 -0.36 -2.23 -15.16
CA GLU A 45 0.21 -3.41 -15.82
C GLU A 45 1.65 -3.13 -16.24
N ALA A 46 2.50 -4.16 -16.12
CA ALA A 46 3.85 -4.02 -16.62
C ALA A 46 3.74 -4.01 -18.15
N GLU A 47 3.93 -2.85 -18.77
CA GLU A 47 4.17 -2.83 -20.22
C GLU A 47 5.35 -3.79 -20.48
N GLU A 48 5.10 -4.84 -21.27
CA GLU A 48 5.99 -5.99 -21.46
C GLU A 48 7.40 -5.63 -21.98
N VAL A 49 7.69 -4.34 -22.22
CA VAL A 49 8.77 -3.93 -23.12
C VAL A 49 9.94 -3.16 -22.46
N GLN A 50 9.87 -2.60 -21.23
CA GLN A 50 10.87 -1.55 -20.88
C GLN A 50 11.59 -1.58 -19.53
N PHE A 51 11.38 -2.56 -18.66
CA PHE A 51 12.23 -2.68 -17.46
C PHE A 51 13.17 -3.88 -17.60
N THR A 52 14.34 -3.67 -18.21
CA THR A 52 15.45 -4.63 -18.10
C THR A 52 16.25 -4.34 -16.83
N GLY A 53 16.62 -5.41 -16.09
CA GLY A 53 17.54 -5.33 -14.95
C GLY A 53 16.92 -5.10 -13.57
N ALA A 54 17.74 -4.58 -12.64
CA ALA A 54 17.44 -4.54 -11.20
C ALA A 54 16.17 -3.72 -10.84
N THR A 55 15.83 -2.67 -11.59
CA THR A 55 14.65 -1.84 -11.32
C THR A 55 13.34 -2.58 -11.54
N ALA A 56 13.28 -3.44 -12.57
CA ALA A 56 12.14 -4.31 -12.84
C ALA A 56 11.87 -5.25 -11.67
N TRP A 57 12.95 -5.90 -11.19
CA TRP A 57 12.90 -6.80 -10.05
C TRP A 57 12.41 -6.09 -8.77
N ARG A 58 12.90 -4.87 -8.50
CA ARG A 58 12.45 -4.09 -7.33
C ARG A 58 10.96 -3.76 -7.40
N LYS A 59 10.47 -3.33 -8.57
CA LYS A 59 9.04 -3.04 -8.78
C LYS A 59 8.19 -4.29 -8.64
N SER A 60 8.63 -5.41 -9.21
CA SER A 60 7.94 -6.70 -9.10
C SER A 60 7.82 -7.15 -7.64
N ARG A 61 8.90 -7.08 -6.85
CA ARG A 61 8.86 -7.41 -5.42
C ARG A 61 7.99 -6.47 -4.60
N ALA A 62 8.02 -5.18 -4.90
CA ALA A 62 7.12 -4.22 -4.25
C ALA A 62 5.66 -4.53 -4.57
N ARG A 63 5.33 -4.79 -5.85
CA ARG A 63 3.98 -5.19 -6.28
C ARG A 63 3.50 -6.43 -5.58
N GLU A 64 4.30 -7.50 -5.54
CA GLU A 64 3.96 -8.74 -4.84
C GLU A 64 3.65 -8.48 -3.36
N THR A 65 4.50 -7.72 -2.68
CA THR A 65 4.32 -7.38 -1.26
C THR A 65 3.04 -6.58 -1.03
N TYR A 66 2.82 -5.54 -1.84
CA TYR A 66 1.65 -4.68 -1.74
C TYR A 66 0.35 -5.42 -2.05
N THR A 67 0.36 -6.32 -3.04
CA THR A 67 -0.79 -7.16 -3.37
C THR A 67 -1.15 -8.06 -2.19
N ARG A 68 -0.17 -8.74 -1.58
CA ARG A 68 -0.40 -9.60 -0.40
C ARG A 68 -1.00 -8.81 0.78
N ILE A 69 -0.53 -7.59 1.01
CA ILE A 69 -1.07 -6.71 2.05
C ILE A 69 -2.49 -6.25 1.70
N GLN A 70 -2.75 -5.95 0.43
CA GLN A 70 -4.07 -5.57 -0.05
C GLN A 70 -5.09 -6.70 0.10
N ASP A 71 -4.68 -7.96 -0.13
CA ASP A 71 -5.54 -9.12 -0.03
C ASP A 71 -6.03 -9.41 1.40
N VAL A 72 -5.33 -8.94 2.44
CA VAL A 72 -5.80 -9.08 3.83
C VAL A 72 -6.71 -7.93 4.26
N SER A 73 -6.45 -6.69 3.82
CA SER A 73 -7.31 -5.54 4.10
C SER A 73 -6.94 -4.34 3.23
N GLU A 74 -7.94 -3.79 2.53
CA GLU A 74 -7.82 -2.60 1.69
C GLU A 74 -7.45 -1.35 2.51
N HIS A 75 -8.01 -1.22 3.71
CA HIS A 75 -7.74 -0.09 4.59
C HIS A 75 -6.34 -0.16 5.18
N PHE A 76 -5.92 -1.36 5.63
CA PHE A 76 -4.56 -1.59 6.11
C PHE A 76 -3.55 -1.34 5.00
N PHE A 77 -3.85 -1.78 3.78
CA PHE A 77 -3.02 -1.54 2.61
C PHE A 77 -2.74 -0.06 2.37
N LEU A 78 -3.73 0.83 2.48
CA LEU A 78 -3.49 2.27 2.27
C LEU A 78 -2.46 2.84 3.27
N ALA A 79 -2.56 2.48 4.54
CA ALA A 79 -1.58 2.92 5.53
C ALA A 79 -0.20 2.26 5.30
N ALA A 80 -0.19 0.95 5.01
CA ALA A 80 1.01 0.18 4.78
C ALA A 80 1.79 0.65 3.55
N ILE A 81 1.12 0.95 2.43
CA ILE A 81 1.80 1.41 1.21
C ILE A 81 2.45 2.78 1.39
N LEU A 82 2.03 3.59 2.36
CA LEU A 82 2.68 4.86 2.70
C LEU A 82 3.92 4.68 3.59
N VAL A 83 3.92 3.69 4.48
CA VAL A 83 5.03 3.38 5.40
C VAL A 83 6.09 2.50 4.75
N ILE A 84 5.67 1.46 4.05
CA ILE A 84 6.54 0.47 3.42
C ILE A 84 6.96 1.00 2.06
N THR A 85 8.26 1.23 1.89
CA THR A 85 8.82 1.69 0.63
C THR A 85 9.13 0.51 -0.29
N PRO A 86 9.18 0.71 -1.63
CA PRO A 86 9.63 -0.34 -2.55
C PRO A 86 11.01 -0.91 -2.19
N THR A 87 11.89 -0.07 -1.63
CA THR A 87 13.21 -0.48 -1.17
C THR A 87 13.15 -1.48 -0.01
N HIS A 88 12.18 -1.34 0.92
CA HIS A 88 11.97 -2.33 1.98
C HIS A 88 11.62 -3.70 1.39
N CYS A 89 10.71 -3.75 0.41
CA CYS A 89 10.24 -4.99 -0.22
C CYS A 89 11.34 -5.81 -0.93
N THR A 90 12.50 -5.20 -1.18
CA THR A 90 13.63 -5.89 -1.85
C THR A 90 14.53 -6.65 -0.88
N LYS A 91 14.40 -6.40 0.42
CA LYS A 91 15.22 -7.02 1.45
C LYS A 91 14.60 -8.35 1.84
N LYS A 92 15.34 -9.46 1.72
CA LYS A 92 14.85 -10.79 2.15
C LYS A 92 14.41 -10.82 3.62
N SER A 93 15.10 -10.07 4.49
CA SER A 93 14.72 -9.94 5.91
C SER A 93 13.36 -9.27 6.12
N PHE A 94 12.88 -8.51 5.14
CA PHE A 94 11.58 -7.85 5.20
C PHE A 94 10.42 -8.82 4.95
N ASN A 95 10.66 -9.98 4.32
CA ASN A 95 9.62 -10.99 4.13
C ASN A 95 9.01 -11.44 5.46
N ASN A 96 9.85 -11.68 6.48
CA ASN A 96 9.36 -12.08 7.80
C ASN A 96 8.53 -10.97 8.47
N ILE A 97 8.85 -9.70 8.19
CA ILE A 97 8.07 -8.56 8.69
C ILE A 97 6.71 -8.54 8.00
N VAL A 98 6.67 -8.70 6.68
CA VAL A 98 5.41 -8.80 5.93
C VAL A 98 4.58 -9.97 6.44
N ASP A 99 5.17 -11.15 6.62
CA ASP A 99 4.46 -12.32 7.14
C ASP A 99 3.88 -12.09 8.54
N GLY A 100 4.57 -11.33 9.39
CA GLY A 100 4.04 -10.88 10.68
C GLY A 100 2.86 -9.91 10.54
N LEU A 101 2.97 -8.93 9.64
CA LEU A 101 1.89 -7.97 9.36
C LEU A 101 0.64 -8.64 8.75
N LEU A 102 0.81 -9.73 7.99
CA LEU A 102 -0.29 -10.51 7.40
C LEU A 102 -0.99 -11.45 8.41
N ARG A 103 -0.43 -11.60 9.61
CA ARG A 103 -0.93 -12.51 10.66
C ARG A 103 -1.46 -11.77 11.88
N ILE A 104 -1.63 -10.45 11.81
CA ILE A 104 -2.25 -9.72 12.91
C ILE A 104 -3.69 -10.20 13.08
N GLU A 105 -4.12 -10.33 14.33
CA GLU A 105 -5.40 -10.97 14.66
C GLU A 105 -6.61 -10.17 14.18
N ASN A 106 -6.48 -8.84 14.12
CA ASN A 106 -7.57 -7.96 13.74
C ASN A 106 -7.08 -6.77 12.88
N TYR A 107 -7.80 -6.50 11.79
CA TYR A 107 -7.59 -5.35 10.91
C TYR A 107 -8.59 -4.20 11.12
N ASP A 108 -9.61 -4.35 11.98
CA ASP A 108 -10.63 -3.31 12.24
C ASP A 108 -10.05 -1.95 12.68
N PRO A 109 -8.97 -1.85 13.49
CA PRO A 109 -8.42 -0.55 13.88
C PRO A 109 -7.96 0.29 12.69
N PHE A 110 -7.65 -0.36 11.58
CA PHE A 110 -7.21 0.24 10.34
C PHE A 110 -8.35 0.75 9.47
N TYR A 111 -9.61 0.52 9.84
CA TYR A 111 -10.75 1.02 9.07
C TYR A 111 -10.67 2.54 8.86
N LEU A 112 -10.84 2.94 7.60
CA LEU A 112 -10.77 4.32 7.13
C LEU A 112 -12.09 4.68 6.47
N ASN A 113 -12.59 5.87 6.77
CA ASN A 113 -13.71 6.49 6.08
C ASN A 113 -13.21 7.80 5.47
N LEU A 114 -12.79 7.73 4.21
CA LEU A 114 -12.14 8.85 3.54
C LEU A 114 -13.16 9.79 2.89
N SER A 115 -12.75 11.04 2.66
CA SER A 115 -13.64 12.06 2.14
C SER A 115 -13.93 11.90 0.64
N PRO A 116 -15.02 12.49 0.12
CA PRO A 116 -15.24 12.58 -1.33
C PRO A 116 -14.09 13.25 -2.09
N THR A 117 -13.34 14.16 -1.45
CA THR A 117 -12.14 14.77 -2.02
C THR A 117 -11.03 13.75 -2.24
N ASP A 118 -10.80 12.87 -1.26
CA ASP A 118 -9.82 11.78 -1.38
C ASP A 118 -10.25 10.78 -2.46
N LYS A 119 -11.56 10.49 -2.56
CA LYS A 119 -12.13 9.65 -3.62
C LYS A 119 -11.77 10.20 -5.00
N LYS A 120 -12.01 11.50 -5.23
CA LYS A 120 -11.69 12.18 -6.48
C LYS A 120 -10.19 12.13 -6.79
N PHE A 121 -9.34 12.24 -5.77
CA PHE A 121 -7.89 12.09 -5.94
C PHE A 121 -7.53 10.70 -6.49
N PHE A 122 -8.07 9.61 -5.91
CA PHE A 122 -7.79 8.25 -6.39
C PHE A 122 -8.34 8.01 -7.80
N GLU A 123 -9.59 8.43 -8.07
CA GLU A 123 -10.22 8.31 -9.40
C GLU A 123 -9.39 9.01 -10.47
N THR A 124 -9.02 10.27 -10.22
CA THR A 124 -8.19 11.05 -11.14
C THR A 124 -6.83 10.39 -11.35
N THR A 125 -6.17 9.96 -10.26
CA THR A 125 -4.87 9.30 -10.33
C THR A 125 -4.92 8.00 -11.13
N ALA A 126 -5.97 7.20 -10.96
CA ALA A 126 -6.12 5.93 -11.67
C ALA A 126 -6.33 6.11 -13.17
N ILE A 127 -7.06 7.15 -13.57
CA ILE A 127 -7.25 7.53 -14.96
C ILE A 127 -5.93 8.03 -15.56
N GLU A 128 -5.29 9.01 -14.91
CA GLU A 128 -4.01 9.60 -15.37
C GLU A 128 -2.91 8.55 -15.57
N GLN A 129 -2.90 7.51 -14.72
CA GLN A 129 -1.86 6.49 -14.73
C GLN A 129 -2.26 5.19 -15.43
N GLY A 130 -3.49 5.10 -15.95
CA GLY A 130 -3.94 3.97 -16.76
C GLY A 130 -4.19 2.68 -15.99
N PHE A 131 -4.65 2.74 -14.74
CA PHE A 131 -5.03 1.55 -13.95
C PHE A 131 -6.48 1.57 -13.44
N SER A 132 -7.32 2.49 -13.94
CA SER A 132 -8.72 2.63 -13.53
C SER A 132 -9.56 1.36 -13.71
N GLY A 133 -9.20 0.48 -14.64
CA GLY A 133 -9.84 -0.83 -14.86
C GLY A 133 -9.29 -1.99 -14.04
N ASN A 134 -8.23 -1.78 -13.24
CA ASN A 134 -7.61 -2.86 -12.47
C ASN A 134 -8.55 -3.37 -11.36
N SER A 135 -8.74 -4.69 -11.28
CA SER A 135 -9.68 -5.30 -10.33
C SER A 135 -9.32 -5.05 -8.87
N GLY A 136 -8.03 -5.06 -8.53
CA GLY A 136 -7.52 -4.71 -7.21
C GLY A 136 -7.83 -3.26 -6.85
N TYR A 137 -7.57 -2.33 -7.78
CA TYR A 137 -7.96 -0.92 -7.60
C TYR A 137 -9.47 -0.75 -7.39
N LEU A 138 -10.30 -1.44 -8.17
CA LEU A 138 -11.76 -1.36 -8.03
C LEU A 138 -12.24 -1.92 -6.68
N ARG A 139 -11.62 -3.01 -6.19
CA ARG A 139 -11.89 -3.57 -4.86
C ARG A 139 -11.51 -2.58 -3.76
N PHE A 140 -10.33 -1.97 -3.87
CA PHE A 140 -9.86 -0.91 -2.99
C PHE A 140 -10.84 0.28 -2.91
N MET A 141 -11.29 0.78 -4.06
CA MET A 141 -12.22 1.90 -4.11
C MET A 141 -13.57 1.58 -3.45
N ARG A 142 -14.10 0.37 -3.64
CA ARG A 142 -15.34 -0.05 -2.99
C ARG A 142 -15.21 -0.17 -1.47
N ALA A 143 -14.05 -0.60 -0.99
CA ALA A 143 -13.80 -0.75 0.44
C ALA A 143 -13.63 0.59 1.16
N LEU A 144 -12.87 1.52 0.56
CA LEU A 144 -12.61 2.83 1.19
C LEU A 144 -13.74 3.84 1.01
N PHE A 145 -14.57 3.65 -0.01
CA PHE A 145 -15.69 4.52 -0.32
C PHE A 145 -16.95 3.67 -0.55
N PRO A 146 -17.43 2.95 0.49
CA PRO A 146 -18.68 2.21 0.39
C PRO A 146 -19.77 3.21 0.01
N GLN A 147 -20.63 2.83 -0.93
CA GLN A 147 -21.65 3.73 -1.47
C GLN A 147 -22.46 4.35 -0.32
N SER A 148 -22.47 5.68 -0.26
CA SER A 148 -23.46 6.45 0.50
C SER A 148 -24.72 6.59 -0.34
#